data_AF-A0A0E2D5W2-F1
#
_entry.id   AF-A0A0E2D5W2-F1
#
_cell.length_a   1.000
_cell.length_b   1.000
_cell.length_c   1.000
_cell.angle_alpha   90.00
_cell.angle_beta   90.00
_cell.angle_gamma   90.00
#
_symmetry.space_group_name_H-M   'P 1'
#
loop_
_entity.id
_entity.type
_entity.pdbx_description
1 polymer ?
#
loop_
_entity_poly.entity_id
_entity_poly.type
_entity_poly.pdbx_seq_one_letter_code
_entity_poly.pdbx_strand_id
1 'polypeptide(L)'
;MSIDPLLDEKFILTISQIFPEYLDKTLNVTAIREAFGPSKNEGLCYENCTMVEFKGEIEGKLFLAMDGYTKLKLLPMVAKSFHIDPTVRADAPSILMEFANQICGLLITEIKLGRFKTDLLPPEMLNHKLIPVDLETYRQYILIYFLKDLKAKQYLGRVYLILLMKKF
;
A
#
# COMPACT_ATOMS: atom_id res chain seq x y z
N MET A 1 -17.18 0.97 -22.25
CA MET A 1 -15.94 1.72 -22.52
C MET A 1 -14.84 0.96 -21.82
N SER A 2 -13.94 0.31 -22.55
CA SER A 2 -12.81 -0.41 -21.94
C SER A 2 -11.90 0.59 -21.26
N ILE A 3 -11.62 0.43 -19.96
CA ILE A 3 -10.57 1.21 -19.32
C ILE A 3 -9.24 0.92 -20.03
N ASP A 4 -8.52 2.02 -20.24
CA ASP A 4 -7.24 2.08 -20.92
C ASP A 4 -6.14 1.37 -20.11
N PRO A 5 -5.41 0.38 -20.67
CA PRO A 5 -4.20 -0.17 -20.07
C PRO A 5 -3.19 0.90 -19.60
N LEU A 6 -3.19 2.08 -20.25
CA LEU A 6 -2.36 3.22 -19.84
C LEU A 6 -2.75 3.79 -18.47
N LEU A 7 -4.01 3.63 -18.04
CA LEU A 7 -4.45 4.07 -16.73
C LEU A 7 -3.91 3.18 -15.62
N ASP A 8 -3.95 1.86 -15.81
CA ASP A 8 -3.35 0.92 -14.88
C ASP A 8 -1.84 1.20 -14.75
N GLU A 9 -1.14 1.40 -15.88
CA GLU A 9 0.28 1.77 -15.89
C GLU A 9 0.53 3.08 -15.15
N LYS A 10 -0.33 4.10 -15.37
CA LYS A 10 -0.24 5.36 -14.61
C LYS A 10 -0.33 5.12 -13.11
N PHE A 11 -1.30 4.35 -12.63
CA PHE A 11 -1.41 4.02 -11.20
C PHE A 11 -0.15 3.33 -10.68
N ILE A 12 0.35 2.34 -11.41
CA ILE A 12 1.54 1.55 -11.03
C ILE A 12 2.78 2.44 -10.97
N LEU A 13 3.00 3.31 -11.96
CA LEU A 13 4.13 4.23 -11.99
C LEU A 13 4.03 5.28 -10.87
N THR A 14 2.85 5.86 -10.69
CA THR A 14 2.60 6.86 -9.64
C THR A 14 2.83 6.27 -8.25
N ILE A 15 2.25 5.10 -7.93
CA ILE A 15 2.51 4.48 -6.62
C ILE A 15 3.96 4.00 -6.49
N SER A 16 4.60 3.60 -7.60
CA SER A 16 6.00 3.20 -7.61
C SER A 16 6.95 4.32 -7.21
N GLN A 17 6.55 5.57 -7.47
CA GLN A 17 7.30 6.76 -7.09
C GLN A 17 6.91 7.24 -5.68
N ILE A 18 5.60 7.36 -5.41
CA ILE A 18 5.08 7.88 -4.14
C ILE A 18 5.57 7.04 -2.96
N PHE A 19 5.50 5.71 -3.06
CA PHE A 19 5.77 4.86 -1.92
C PHE A 19 7.22 4.97 -1.42
N PRO A 20 8.26 4.79 -2.25
CA PRO A 20 9.64 4.97 -1.81
C PRO A 20 9.94 6.38 -1.31
N GLU A 21 9.44 7.42 -2.00
CA GLU A 21 9.66 8.80 -1.58
C GLU A 21 9.04 9.10 -0.22
N TYR A 22 7.83 8.59 0.02
CA TYR A 22 7.13 8.79 1.28
C TYR A 22 7.88 8.08 2.42
N LEU A 23 8.35 6.85 2.24
CA LEU A 23 9.13 6.12 3.25
C LEU A 23 10.46 6.83 3.56
N ASP A 24 11.15 7.36 2.55
CA ASP A 24 12.40 8.08 2.74
C ASP A 24 12.17 9.38 3.53
N LYS A 25 11.20 10.20 3.10
CA LYS A 25 10.87 11.49 3.73
C LYS A 25 10.35 11.36 5.16
N THR A 26 9.49 10.37 5.42
CA THR A 26 8.80 10.25 6.72
C THR A 26 9.54 9.34 7.70
N LEU A 27 10.13 8.25 7.23
CA LEU A 27 10.74 7.22 8.10
C LEU A 27 12.26 7.18 7.98
N ASN A 28 12.88 7.87 7.01
CA ASN A 28 14.28 7.67 6.61
C ASN A 28 14.56 6.20 6.20
N VAL A 29 13.58 5.55 5.58
CA VAL A 29 13.68 4.16 5.11
C VAL A 29 13.76 4.15 3.59
N THR A 30 14.77 3.47 3.06
CA THR A 30 14.88 3.24 1.62
C THR A 30 14.05 2.02 1.23
N ALA A 31 13.11 2.22 0.29
CA ALA A 31 12.37 1.14 -0.35
C ALA A 31 12.95 0.85 -1.73
N ILE A 32 13.58 -0.30 -1.90
CA ILE A 32 14.16 -0.74 -3.17
C ILE A 32 13.16 -1.69 -3.83
N ARG A 33 12.70 -1.35 -5.04
CA ARG A 33 11.78 -2.21 -5.79
C ARG A 33 12.48 -3.50 -6.18
N GLU A 34 11.98 -4.63 -5.66
CA GLU A 34 12.48 -5.98 -5.95
C GLU A 34 11.79 -6.56 -7.17
N ALA A 35 10.47 -6.40 -7.27
CA ALA A 35 9.68 -6.88 -8.40
C ALA A 35 8.41 -6.03 -8.58
N PHE A 36 7.88 -6.01 -9.81
CA PHE A 36 6.53 -5.55 -10.08
C PHE A 36 5.93 -6.32 -11.26
N GLY A 37 4.61 -6.46 -11.28
CA GLY A 37 3.93 -7.02 -12.45
C GLY A 37 2.48 -7.42 -12.20
N PRO A 38 1.78 -7.88 -13.25
CA PRO A 38 0.47 -8.47 -13.11
C PRO A 38 0.57 -9.76 -12.29
N SER A 39 -0.48 -10.03 -11.50
CA SER A 39 -0.60 -11.23 -10.68
C SER A 39 -1.94 -11.90 -10.96
N LYS A 40 -1.99 -13.22 -10.76
CA LYS A 40 -3.19 -14.06 -10.90
C LYS A 40 -3.49 -14.81 -9.60
N ASN A 41 -3.18 -14.19 -8.47
CA ASN A 41 -3.44 -14.76 -7.16
C ASN A 41 -4.92 -14.58 -6.83
N GLU A 42 -5.63 -15.69 -6.70
CA GLU A 42 -7.06 -15.76 -6.36
C GLU A 42 -7.34 -15.45 -4.87
N GLY A 43 -6.28 -15.27 -4.07
CA GLY A 43 -6.41 -14.91 -2.67
C GLY A 43 -5.16 -14.22 -2.13
N LEU A 44 -5.38 -13.38 -1.12
CA LEU A 44 -4.33 -12.71 -0.35
C LEU A 44 -4.41 -13.16 1.10
N CYS A 45 -3.27 -13.54 1.69
CA CYS A 45 -3.19 -13.83 3.12
C CYS A 45 -1.81 -13.40 3.62
N TYR A 46 -1.79 -12.42 4.52
CA TYR A 46 -0.58 -11.87 5.11
C TYR A 46 -0.76 -11.68 6.60
N GLU A 47 0.34 -11.74 7.35
CA GLU A 47 0.33 -11.48 8.79
C GLU A 47 -0.12 -10.05 9.11
N ASN A 48 0.31 -9.09 8.28
CA ASN A 48 -0.25 -7.75 8.28
C ASN A 48 -0.76 -7.37 6.89
N CYS A 49 -2.00 -6.90 6.83
CA CYS A 49 -2.64 -6.47 5.61
C CYS A 49 -3.61 -5.33 5.91
N THR A 50 -3.35 -4.18 5.33
CA THR A 50 -4.23 -3.01 5.39
C THR A 50 -4.73 -2.72 3.99
N MET A 51 -6.04 -2.52 3.84
CA MET A 51 -6.69 -2.27 2.56
C MET A 51 -7.31 -0.88 2.57
N VAL A 52 -7.12 -0.14 1.49
CA VAL A 52 -7.78 1.15 1.25
C VAL A 52 -8.49 1.06 -0.08
N GLU A 53 -9.81 1.22 -0.06
CA GLU A 53 -10.64 1.21 -1.26
C GLU A 53 -10.78 2.64 -1.81
N PHE A 54 -10.83 2.76 -3.14
CA PHE A 54 -11.14 4.00 -3.84
C PHE A 54 -12.28 3.79 -4.83
N LYS A 55 -13.19 4.76 -4.92
CA LYS A 55 -14.40 4.70 -5.77
C LYS A 55 -14.67 5.99 -6.53
N GLY A 56 -15.40 5.89 -7.63
CA GLY A 56 -15.79 7.00 -8.48
C GLY A 56 -15.69 6.62 -9.95
N GLU A 57 -15.07 7.47 -10.77
CA GLU A 57 -14.77 7.15 -12.17
C GLU A 57 -13.77 6.00 -12.31
N ILE A 58 -12.93 5.80 -11.29
CA ILE A 58 -12.00 4.70 -11.18
C ILE A 58 -12.26 4.00 -9.85
N GLU A 59 -12.42 2.68 -9.90
CA GLU A 59 -12.67 1.86 -8.73
C GLU A 59 -11.55 0.85 -8.55
N GLY A 60 -11.12 0.67 -7.30
CA GLY A 60 -10.07 -0.26 -6.97
C GLY A 60 -9.70 -0.27 -5.50
N LYS A 61 -8.70 -1.06 -5.18
CA LYS A 61 -8.22 -1.29 -3.81
C LYS A 61 -6.70 -1.33 -3.82
N LEU A 62 -6.08 -0.63 -2.88
CA LEU A 62 -4.66 -0.79 -2.59
C LEU A 62 -4.52 -1.53 -1.27
N PHE A 63 -3.75 -2.61 -1.28
CA PHE A 63 -3.36 -3.34 -0.08
C PHE A 63 -1.91 -3.04 0.24
N LEU A 64 -1.64 -2.67 1.49
CA LEU A 64 -0.32 -2.63 2.09
C LEU A 64 -0.17 -3.88 2.95
N ALA A 65 0.67 -4.81 2.50
CA ALA A 65 0.87 -6.08 3.18
C ALA A 65 2.35 -6.30 3.55
N MET A 66 2.58 -7.01 4.65
CA MET A 66 3.92 -7.35 5.14
C MET A 66 3.88 -8.56 6.08
N ASP A 67 5.02 -9.23 6.23
CA ASP A 67 5.21 -10.23 7.27
C ASP A 67 5.33 -9.59 8.67
N GLY A 68 5.19 -10.37 9.74
CA GLY A 68 5.23 -9.86 11.11
C GLY A 68 6.59 -9.35 11.52
N TYR A 69 7.68 -9.88 10.95
CA TYR A 69 9.02 -9.37 11.21
C TYR A 69 9.17 -7.93 10.70
N THR A 70 8.72 -7.68 9.48
CA THR A 70 8.70 -6.37 8.85
C THR A 70 7.81 -5.41 9.64
N LYS A 71 6.60 -5.86 10.03
CA LYS A 71 5.69 -5.09 10.89
C LYS A 71 6.37 -4.64 12.18
N LEU A 72 7.01 -5.56 12.90
CA LEU A 72 7.64 -5.28 14.20
C LEU A 72 8.73 -4.22 14.10
N LYS A 73 9.43 -4.14 12.97
CA LYS A 73 10.47 -3.14 12.73
C LYS A 73 9.94 -1.80 12.24
N LEU A 74 8.97 -1.81 11.34
CA LEU A 74 8.40 -0.59 10.78
C LEU A 74 7.50 0.15 11.76
N LEU A 75 6.66 -0.58 12.51
CA LEU A 75 5.68 0.02 13.40
C LEU A 75 6.26 1.09 14.35
N PRO A 76 7.37 0.87 15.08
CA PRO A 76 7.93 1.92 15.93
C PRO A 76 8.44 3.13 15.15
N MET A 77 8.91 2.94 13.91
CA MET A 77 9.33 4.05 13.04
C MET A 77 8.12 4.89 12.61
N VAL A 78 7.03 4.23 12.20
CA VAL A 78 5.76 4.87 11.81
C VAL A 78 5.08 5.55 12.99
N ALA A 79 5.05 4.91 14.16
CA ALA A 79 4.51 5.51 15.39
C ALA A 79 5.24 6.81 15.72
N LYS A 80 6.58 6.79 15.65
CA LYS A 80 7.43 7.96 15.89
C LYS A 80 7.18 9.07 14.87
N SER A 81 6.97 8.76 13.58
CA SER A 81 6.66 9.79 12.57
C SER A 81 5.31 10.45 12.80
N PHE A 82 4.37 9.76 13.46
CA PHE A 82 3.09 10.33 13.88
C PHE A 82 3.11 10.97 15.27
N HIS A 83 4.27 11.05 15.93
CA HIS A 83 4.40 11.53 17.31
C HIS A 83 3.54 10.74 18.32
N ILE A 84 3.28 9.46 18.05
CA ILE A 84 2.54 8.56 18.92
C ILE A 84 3.51 7.83 19.85
N ASP A 85 3.19 7.74 21.13
CA ASP A 85 3.98 6.98 22.10
C ASP A 85 3.90 5.46 21.78
N PRO A 86 5.01 4.82 21.41
CA PRO A 86 5.02 3.40 21.03
C PRO A 86 4.72 2.45 22.19
N THR A 87 4.71 2.93 23.44
CA THR A 87 4.35 2.13 24.63
C THR A 87 2.84 1.90 24.76
N VAL A 88 2.03 2.69 24.07
CA VAL A 88 0.58 2.50 23.97
C VAL A 88 0.31 1.39 22.94
N ARG A 89 0.43 0.13 23.38
CA ARG A 89 0.20 -1.08 22.55
C ARG A 89 -1.16 -1.14 21.85
N ALA A 90 -2.12 -0.29 22.26
CA ALA A 90 -3.50 -0.32 21.76
C ALA A 90 -3.65 0.22 20.33
N ASP A 91 -2.69 0.99 19.80
CA ASP A 91 -2.90 1.75 18.55
C ASP A 91 -2.16 1.19 17.33
N ALA A 92 -1.47 0.04 17.44
CA ALA A 92 -0.69 -0.51 16.34
C ALA A 92 -1.48 -0.71 15.04
N PRO A 93 -2.73 -1.25 15.07
CA PRO A 93 -3.52 -1.34 13.86
C PRO A 93 -3.92 0.03 13.28
N SER A 94 -4.31 0.97 14.14
CA SER A 94 -4.72 2.33 13.75
C SER A 94 -3.58 3.09 13.08
N ILE A 95 -2.35 2.96 13.61
CA ILE A 95 -1.13 3.56 13.05
C ILE A 95 -0.87 3.05 11.63
N LEU A 96 -0.97 1.74 11.41
CA LEU A 96 -0.74 1.15 10.08
C LEU A 96 -1.87 1.47 9.10
N MET A 97 -3.11 1.56 9.59
CA MET A 97 -4.25 2.03 8.81
C MET A 97 -4.05 3.47 8.33
N GLU A 98 -3.66 4.38 9.23
CA GLU A 98 -3.38 5.77 8.87
C GLU A 98 -2.19 5.87 7.91
N PHE A 99 -1.13 5.09 8.14
CA PHE A 99 0.03 5.04 7.23
C PHE A 99 -0.37 4.63 5.81
N ALA A 100 -1.17 3.56 5.66
CA ALA A 100 -1.67 3.14 4.35
C ALA A 100 -2.60 4.19 3.73
N ASN A 101 -3.46 4.82 4.54
CA ASN A 101 -4.37 5.87 4.12
C ASN A 101 -3.62 7.10 3.56
N GLN A 102 -2.53 7.53 4.18
CA GLN A 102 -1.72 8.65 3.69
C GLN A 102 -1.05 8.34 2.35
N ILE A 103 -0.49 7.14 2.18
CA ILE A 103 0.08 6.71 0.90
C ILE A 103 -0.99 6.70 -0.19
N CYS A 104 -2.18 6.18 0.11
CA CYS A 104 -3.30 6.20 -0.82
C CYS A 104 -3.80 7.62 -1.10
N GLY A 105 -3.78 8.50 -0.10
CA GLY A 105 -4.16 9.91 -0.23
C GLY A 105 -3.26 10.65 -1.22
N LEU A 106 -1.95 10.40 -1.16
CA LEU A 106 -0.99 10.92 -2.13
C LEU A 106 -1.28 10.38 -3.54
N LEU A 107 -1.51 9.06 -3.66
CA LEU A 107 -1.86 8.44 -4.95
C LEU A 107 -3.12 9.07 -5.56
N ILE A 108 -4.22 9.14 -4.80
CA ILE A 108 -5.47 9.68 -5.31
C ILE A 108 -5.38 11.18 -5.62
N THR A 109 -4.58 11.94 -4.88
CA THR A 109 -4.28 13.34 -5.21
C THR A 109 -3.69 13.46 -6.62
N GLU A 110 -2.68 12.65 -6.94
CA GLU A 110 -2.06 12.64 -8.28
C GLU A 110 -3.05 12.20 -9.39
N ILE A 111 -3.92 11.25 -9.08
CA ILE A 111 -4.96 10.80 -10.03
C ILE A 111 -5.99 11.91 -10.27
N LYS A 112 -6.38 12.66 -9.24
CA LYS A 112 -7.27 13.83 -9.34
C LYS A 112 -6.65 14.96 -10.18
N LEU A 113 -5.33 15.14 -10.17
CA LEU A 113 -4.65 16.07 -11.09
C LEU A 113 -4.84 15.66 -12.56
N GLY A 114 -5.00 14.36 -12.81
CA GLY A 114 -5.44 13.81 -14.10
C GLY A 114 -6.92 14.05 -14.44
N ARG A 115 -7.64 14.83 -13.63
CA ARG A 115 -9.08 15.13 -13.73
C ARG A 115 -10.04 13.97 -13.49
N PHE A 116 -9.57 12.87 -12.91
CA PHE A 116 -10.43 11.77 -12.50
C PHE A 116 -11.11 12.07 -11.17
N LYS A 117 -12.42 11.83 -11.09
CA LYS A 117 -13.19 11.96 -9.85
C LYS A 117 -13.18 10.63 -9.11
N THR A 118 -12.30 10.51 -8.12
CA THR A 118 -12.13 9.29 -7.34
C THR A 118 -11.86 9.65 -5.88
N ASP A 119 -12.57 9.03 -4.95
CA ASP A 119 -12.45 9.30 -3.52
C ASP A 119 -12.06 8.04 -2.75
N LEU A 120 -11.36 8.24 -1.64
CA LEU A 120 -10.96 7.18 -0.73
C LEU A 120 -12.11 6.81 0.21
N LEU A 121 -12.21 5.53 0.50
CA LEU A 121 -12.99 5.00 1.60
C LEU A 121 -12.07 4.76 2.82
N PRO A 122 -12.65 4.64 4.03
CA PRO A 122 -11.87 4.36 5.23
C PRO A 122 -11.00 3.10 5.08
N PRO A 123 -9.78 3.09 5.64
CA PRO A 123 -8.92 1.92 5.62
C PRO A 123 -9.52 0.78 6.47
N GLU A 124 -9.26 -0.47 6.05
CA GLU A 124 -9.64 -1.66 6.81
C GLU A 124 -8.42 -2.54 7.13
N MET A 125 -8.44 -3.12 8.32
CA MET A 125 -7.43 -4.10 8.73
C MET A 125 -7.86 -5.53 8.44
N LEU A 126 -7.03 -6.26 7.72
CA LEU A 126 -7.29 -7.60 7.18
C LEU A 126 -6.20 -8.62 7.60
N ASN A 127 -5.53 -8.39 8.73
CA ASN A 127 -4.49 -9.28 9.27
C ASN A 127 -4.98 -10.72 9.41
N HIS A 128 -4.19 -11.68 8.94
CA HIS A 128 -4.46 -13.11 9.01
C HIS A 128 -5.78 -13.56 8.37
N LYS A 129 -6.43 -12.69 7.58
CA LYS A 129 -7.64 -13.04 6.83
C LYS A 129 -7.25 -13.50 5.43
N LEU A 130 -7.87 -14.59 4.99
CA LEU A 130 -7.87 -14.97 3.59
C LEU A 130 -8.85 -14.06 2.85
N ILE A 131 -8.32 -13.16 2.03
CA ILE A 131 -9.11 -12.25 1.21
C ILE A 131 -9.21 -12.84 -0.20
N PRO A 132 -10.40 -13.31 -0.62
CA PRO A 132 -10.57 -13.79 -1.99
C PRO A 132 -10.44 -12.63 -2.97
N VAL A 133 -9.82 -12.89 -4.11
CA VAL A 133 -9.67 -11.95 -5.22
C VAL A 133 -10.41 -12.49 -6.41
N ASP A 134 -11.49 -11.81 -6.78
CA ASP A 134 -12.21 -12.08 -8.01
C ASP A 134 -11.44 -11.51 -9.20
N LEU A 135 -10.69 -12.38 -9.88
CA LEU A 135 -9.93 -12.05 -11.08
C LEU A 135 -10.81 -11.87 -12.32
N GLU A 136 -12.10 -12.17 -12.27
CA GLU A 136 -13.04 -11.81 -13.34
C GLU A 136 -13.36 -10.31 -13.24
N THR A 137 -13.66 -9.83 -12.04
CA THR A 137 -13.99 -8.42 -11.77
C THR A 137 -12.76 -7.52 -11.69
N TYR A 138 -11.61 -8.01 -11.23
CA TYR A 138 -10.42 -7.18 -10.98
C TYR A 138 -9.21 -7.61 -11.82
N ARG A 139 -8.41 -6.62 -12.22
CA ARG A 139 -7.01 -6.80 -12.61
C ARG A 139 -6.15 -6.62 -11.37
N GLN A 140 -5.18 -7.49 -11.17
CA GLN A 140 -4.31 -7.48 -10.00
C GLN A 140 -2.87 -7.19 -10.40
N TYR A 141 -2.24 -6.28 -9.69
CA TYR A 141 -0.81 -5.97 -9.79
C TYR A 141 -0.17 -6.06 -8.42
N ILE A 142 1.07 -6.53 -8.38
CA ILE A 142 1.86 -6.59 -7.16
C ILE A 142 3.16 -5.82 -7.36
N LEU A 143 3.53 -5.02 -6.37
CA LEU A 143 4.83 -4.37 -6.26
C LEU A 143 5.46 -4.82 -4.96
N ILE A 144 6.70 -5.30 -5.04
CA ILE A 144 7.45 -5.83 -3.89
C ILE A 144 8.63 -4.90 -3.64
N TYR A 145 8.74 -4.45 -2.39
CA TYR A 145 9.81 -3.56 -1.94
C TYR A 145 10.61 -4.20 -0.84
N PHE A 146 11.93 -4.22 -1.03
CA PHE A 146 12.91 -4.51 0.00
C PHE A 146 13.19 -3.24 0.80
N LEU A 147 13.03 -3.29 2.13
CA LEU A 147 13.20 -2.14 2.99
C LEU A 147 14.53 -2.16 3.73
N LYS A 148 15.21 -1.01 3.75
CA LYS A 148 16.48 -0.83 4.43
C LYS A 148 16.52 0.49 5.19
N ASP A 149 16.96 0.42 6.44
CA ASP A 149 17.40 1.60 7.20
C ASP A 149 18.88 1.84 6.86
N LEU A 150 19.16 2.92 6.13
CA LEU A 150 20.54 3.26 5.75
C LEU A 150 21.36 3.78 6.94
N LYS A 151 20.73 4.46 7.90
CA LYS A 151 21.41 5.03 9.09
C LYS A 151 21.83 3.92 10.03
N ALA A 152 20.92 3.00 10.34
CA ALA A 152 21.20 1.84 11.18
C ALA A 152 21.92 0.70 10.43
N LYS A 153 22.12 0.84 9.10
CA LYS A 153 22.64 -0.21 8.20
C LYS A 153 21.88 -1.53 8.36
N GLN A 154 20.57 -1.45 8.55
CA GLN A 154 19.75 -2.59 8.95
C GLN A 154 18.73 -2.97 7.87
N TYR A 155 18.57 -4.27 7.65
CA TYR A 155 17.45 -4.81 6.88
C TYR A 155 16.15 -4.73 7.68
N LEU A 156 15.10 -4.18 7.08
CA LEU A 156 13.81 -4.01 7.75
C LEU A 156 12.76 -5.05 7.33
N GLY A 157 12.88 -5.67 6.16
CA GLY A 157 11.90 -6.63 5.69
C GLY A 157 11.40 -6.38 4.27
N ARG A 158 10.24 -6.94 3.93
CA ARG A 158 9.55 -6.74 2.65
C ARG A 158 8.16 -6.17 2.84
N VAL A 159 7.81 -5.24 1.97
CA VAL A 159 6.44 -4.74 1.84
C VAL A 159 5.91 -5.09 0.46
N TYR A 160 4.65 -5.50 0.43
CA TYR A 160 3.89 -5.84 -0.75
C TYR A 160 2.79 -4.80 -0.91
N LEU A 161 2.84 -4.05 -2.02
CA LEU A 161 1.71 -3.25 -2.46
C LEU A 161 0.95 -4.06 -3.49
N ILE A 162 -0.32 -4.34 -3.21
CA ILE A 162 -1.17 -5.08 -4.14
C ILE A 162 -2.27 -4.14 -4.59
N LEU A 163 -2.33 -3.88 -5.88
CA LEU A 163 -3.31 -3.02 -6.50
C LEU A 163 -4.35 -3.88 -7.22
N LEU A 164 -5.62 -3.73 -6.83
CA LEU A 164 -6.75 -4.27 -7.57
C LEU A 164 -7.44 -3.13 -8.31
N MET A 165 -7.50 -3.22 -9.64
CA MET A 165 -8.21 -2.28 -10.50
C MET A 165 -9.45 -2.95 -11.06
N LYS A 166 -10.63 -2.35 -10.86
CA LYS A 166 -11.88 -2.92 -11.38
C LYS A 166 -11.87 -2.93 -12.90
N LYS A 167 -12.34 -4.02 -13.48
CA LYS A 167 -12.62 -4.15 -14.92
C LYS A 167 -13.94 -3.46 -15.27
N PHE A 168 -14.03 -3.00 -16.51
CA PHE A 168 -15.18 -2.33 -17.08
C PHE A 168 -15.69 -3.13 -18.26
#